data_AF-A0A7S4J6S8-F1
#
_entry.id   AF-A0A7S4J6S8-F1
#
_cell.length_a   1.000
_cell.length_b   1.000
_cell.length_c   1.000
_cell.angle_alpha   90.00
_cell.angle_beta   90.00
_cell.angle_gamma   90.00
#
_symmetry.space_group_name_H-M   'P 1'
#
loop_
_entity.id
_entity.type
_entity.pdbx_description
1 polymer ?
#
loop_
_entity_poly.entity_id
_entity_poly.type
_entity_poly.pdbx_seq_one_letter_code
_entity_poly.pdbx_strand_id
1 'polypeptide(L)'
;MTGLLYLLLPLAGLLAPVCVCAFQVPSSPPSPTKTAFGLGPSLQSSVGHDARRAFSTGQLSMATVSPGGEGNVGVVGRGFVSVLVAKLAALRGHNVWMLCPPGQEETITSLIDAEGNLPSNLELIASSDSEGVISRIPSMEALIVAVDDQTVMDEAVMDYVLNKELAGNVKRIVAMSRNLNGKDMGFIVKSAKAAANNEIWDNGAANDYKAFEAVVERKAKELGAEYTIARAGTLKGGGAGDVGEKDEKPQYMTNKFYEMTKKDILTWQLLFDCNVRGVKLTKGDVLPGPGGKAILTAKAVKASAGDTSRCGIADAMVRSLEFESAGNMDFGIGPEDSREPPSDAEWETLFSTL
;
A
#
# COMPACT_ATOMS: atom_id res chain seq x y z
N MET A 1 -17.18 12.16 -59.94
CA MET A 1 -17.30 13.30 -59.01
C MET A 1 -18.60 13.12 -58.22
N THR A 2 -18.49 13.04 -56.89
CA THR A 2 -19.46 13.52 -55.85
C THR A 2 -20.96 13.21 -56.06
N GLY A 3 -21.71 12.48 -55.24
CA GLY A 3 -21.66 12.20 -53.80
C GLY A 3 -22.97 12.71 -53.15
N LEU A 4 -23.74 11.85 -52.45
CA LEU A 4 -24.64 12.13 -51.29
C LEU A 4 -25.40 10.82 -50.95
N LEU A 5 -25.00 10.06 -49.93
CA LEU A 5 -25.37 10.11 -48.50
C LEU A 5 -26.74 9.46 -48.18
N TYR A 6 -26.70 8.20 -47.74
CA TYR A 6 -27.78 7.51 -47.03
C TYR A 6 -27.18 6.70 -45.86
N LEU A 7 -27.87 6.78 -44.72
CA LEU A 7 -27.76 5.96 -43.50
C LEU A 7 -26.50 6.08 -42.62
N LEU A 8 -26.64 6.83 -41.52
CA LEU A 8 -25.97 6.54 -40.25
C LEU A 8 -27.04 6.29 -39.18
N LEU A 9 -27.23 5.01 -38.83
CA LEU A 9 -27.75 4.55 -37.55
C LEU A 9 -26.55 4.37 -36.61
N PRO A 10 -26.56 4.86 -35.36
CA PRO A 10 -25.60 4.40 -34.36
C PRO A 10 -26.11 3.08 -33.78
N LEU A 11 -25.38 1.99 -34.07
CA LEU A 11 -25.48 0.75 -33.31
C LEU A 11 -24.95 1.00 -31.90
N ALA A 12 -25.79 0.68 -30.92
CA ALA A 12 -25.43 0.54 -29.53
C ALA A 12 -24.44 -0.61 -29.33
N GLY A 13 -23.51 -0.43 -28.39
CA GLY A 13 -22.71 -1.51 -27.82
C GLY A 13 -21.28 -1.10 -27.53
N LEU A 14 -20.95 -0.82 -26.27
CA LEU A 14 -20.03 -1.65 -25.47
C LEU A 14 -19.72 -0.97 -24.11
N LEU A 15 -19.91 -1.78 -23.07
CA LEU A 15 -19.18 -1.79 -21.78
C LEU A 15 -19.33 -0.58 -20.86
N ALA A 16 -20.35 -0.67 -20.00
CA ALA A 16 -20.38 0.02 -18.72
C ALA A 16 -19.32 -0.56 -17.76
N PRO A 17 -18.73 0.26 -16.86
CA PRO A 17 -17.83 -0.23 -15.84
C PRO A 17 -18.59 -1.10 -14.83
N VAL A 18 -18.02 -2.27 -14.53
CA VAL A 18 -18.50 -3.16 -13.47
C VAL A 18 -18.40 -2.42 -12.14
N CYS A 19 -19.56 -2.08 -11.60
CA CYS A 19 -19.74 -1.51 -10.28
C CYS A 19 -19.39 -2.58 -9.24
N VAL A 20 -18.39 -2.29 -8.41
CA VAL A 20 -17.97 -3.16 -7.31
C VAL A 20 -19.06 -3.17 -6.24
N CYS A 21 -19.40 -4.37 -5.77
CA CYS A 21 -20.41 -4.64 -4.76
C CYS A 21 -20.22 -3.78 -3.50
N ALA A 22 -21.27 -3.05 -3.14
CA ALA A 22 -21.38 -2.42 -1.83
C ALA A 22 -21.57 -3.50 -0.76
N PHE A 23 -20.71 -3.49 0.26
CA PHE A 23 -20.97 -4.17 1.53
C PHE A 23 -22.12 -3.42 2.21
N GLN A 24 -23.27 -4.08 2.41
CA GLN A 24 -24.42 -3.49 3.08
C GLN A 24 -24.35 -3.83 4.57
N VAL A 25 -23.78 -2.90 5.35
CA VAL A 25 -23.82 -2.95 6.84
C VAL A 25 -25.07 -2.18 7.31
N PRO A 26 -25.86 -2.69 8.29
CA PRO A 26 -27.05 -2.00 8.77
C PRO A 26 -26.70 -0.68 9.47
N SER A 27 -27.30 0.42 9.02
CA SER A 27 -27.17 1.76 9.62
C SER A 27 -27.79 1.82 11.02
N SER A 28 -27.00 2.21 12.02
CA SER A 28 -27.49 2.57 13.35
C SER A 28 -27.99 4.04 13.38
N PRO A 29 -29.04 4.38 14.15
CA PRO A 29 -29.67 5.70 14.15
C PRO A 29 -28.83 6.76 14.90
N PRO A 30 -28.95 8.06 14.53
CA PRO A 30 -28.16 9.14 15.10
C PRO A 30 -28.66 9.54 16.50
N SER A 31 -27.73 9.73 17.42
CA SER A 31 -27.99 10.35 18.73
C SER A 31 -27.75 11.87 18.68
N PRO A 32 -28.52 12.67 19.45
CA PRO A 32 -28.66 14.10 19.21
C PRO A 32 -27.56 14.96 19.86
N THR A 33 -27.24 16.01 19.13
CA THR A 33 -26.45 17.19 19.47
C THR A 33 -26.89 17.86 20.78
N LYS A 34 -25.94 18.18 21.66
CA LYS A 34 -26.13 19.19 22.71
C LYS A 34 -25.05 20.26 22.64
N THR A 35 -25.56 21.47 22.40
CA THR A 35 -24.98 22.79 22.62
C THR A 35 -24.64 23.01 24.11
N ALA A 36 -23.51 23.65 24.38
CA ALA A 36 -23.34 24.60 25.49
C ALA A 36 -22.11 25.48 25.28
N PHE A 37 -22.35 26.75 24.99
CA PHE A 37 -21.43 27.87 25.18
C PHE A 37 -21.44 28.29 26.66
N GLY A 38 -20.28 28.60 27.24
CA GLY A 38 -20.17 29.16 28.59
C GLY A 38 -18.76 29.68 28.87
N LEU A 39 -18.67 30.94 29.27
CA LEU A 39 -17.49 31.81 29.40
C LEU A 39 -16.56 31.44 30.58
N GLY A 40 -15.29 31.90 30.51
CA GLY A 40 -14.23 31.77 31.54
C GLY A 40 -14.50 32.55 32.86
N PRO A 41 -13.52 32.83 33.75
CA PRO A 41 -12.10 33.13 33.48
C PRO A 41 -11.05 32.52 34.46
N SER A 42 -9.80 32.94 34.23
CA SER A 42 -8.51 32.69 34.93
C SER A 42 -8.47 32.72 36.47
N LEU A 43 -7.57 31.93 37.08
CA LEU A 43 -6.34 32.40 37.76
C LEU A 43 -5.63 31.29 38.58
N GLN A 44 -4.31 31.47 38.66
CA GLN A 44 -3.38 31.12 39.74
C GLN A 44 -2.61 29.80 39.76
N SER A 45 -1.30 30.04 39.82
CA SER A 45 -0.14 29.23 40.15
C SER A 45 -0.25 28.40 41.43
N SER A 46 0.37 27.23 41.42
CA SER A 46 1.28 26.86 42.52
C SER A 46 2.30 25.81 42.08
N VAL A 47 3.49 26.00 42.62
CA VAL A 47 4.72 25.20 42.52
C VAL A 47 4.62 24.03 43.49
N GLY A 48 5.10 22.84 43.14
CA GLY A 48 5.30 21.80 44.16
C GLY A 48 5.62 20.38 43.69
N HIS A 49 6.91 20.07 43.70
CA HIS A 49 7.55 18.79 44.03
C HIS A 49 7.42 17.53 43.14
N ASP A 50 8.58 17.24 42.54
CA ASP A 50 9.27 15.94 42.48
C ASP A 50 8.51 14.71 43.00
N ALA A 51 8.07 13.89 42.05
CA ALA A 51 8.00 12.45 42.22
C ALA A 51 8.58 11.80 40.96
N ARG A 52 9.90 11.57 40.95
CA ARG A 52 10.54 10.65 40.00
C ARG A 52 10.04 9.24 40.28
N ARG A 53 8.88 8.88 39.73
CA ARG A 53 8.55 7.48 39.48
C ARG A 53 9.45 7.03 38.35
N ALA A 54 10.39 6.15 38.68
CA ALA A 54 11.05 5.29 37.72
C ALA A 54 9.94 4.56 36.95
N PHE A 55 9.66 5.01 35.73
CA PHE A 55 9.00 4.19 34.74
C PHE A 55 9.96 3.03 34.49
N SER A 56 9.63 1.88 35.06
CA SER A 56 10.10 0.60 34.57
C SER A 56 9.70 0.54 33.10
N THR A 57 10.64 0.86 32.22
CA THR A 57 10.60 0.45 30.82
C THR A 57 10.58 -1.07 30.85
N GLY A 58 9.39 -1.65 30.95
CA GLY A 58 9.19 -3.03 30.56
C GLY A 58 9.76 -3.14 29.15
N GLN A 59 10.77 -4.00 29.00
CA GLN A 59 11.30 -4.40 27.71
C GLN A 59 10.11 -4.79 26.82
N LEU A 60 9.72 -3.88 25.92
CA LEU A 60 8.85 -4.23 24.81
C LEU A 60 9.64 -5.26 24.02
N SER A 61 9.13 -6.49 23.97
CA SER A 61 9.61 -7.53 23.07
C SER A 61 9.68 -6.91 21.67
N MET A 62 10.90 -6.79 21.13
CA MET A 62 11.15 -6.16 19.84
C MET A 62 10.46 -7.01 18.76
N ALA A 63 9.49 -6.42 18.07
CA ALA A 63 8.47 -7.17 17.33
C ALA A 63 8.87 -7.43 15.87
N THR A 64 10.04 -8.03 15.63
CA THR A 64 10.39 -8.53 14.29
C THR A 64 9.56 -9.76 13.94
N VAL A 65 9.18 -9.90 12.67
CA VAL A 65 8.55 -11.11 12.13
C VAL A 65 9.55 -11.74 11.16
N SER A 66 10.13 -12.86 11.58
CA SER A 66 11.15 -13.56 10.81
C SER A 66 10.55 -14.59 9.84
N PRO A 67 11.15 -14.81 8.66
CA PRO A 67 10.77 -15.90 7.77
C PRO A 67 10.95 -17.29 8.40
N GLY A 68 10.20 -18.29 7.92
CA GLY A 68 10.36 -19.69 8.30
C GLY A 68 9.76 -20.09 9.67
N GLY A 69 9.08 -19.17 10.36
CA GLY A 69 8.31 -19.48 11.58
C GLY A 69 6.97 -20.17 11.30
N GLU A 70 6.29 -20.62 12.36
CA GLU A 70 4.93 -21.17 12.29
C GLU A 70 3.86 -20.09 12.07
N GLY A 71 4.22 -18.82 12.30
CA GLY A 71 3.35 -17.67 12.08
C GLY A 71 3.10 -17.40 10.61
N ASN A 72 1.99 -16.69 10.34
CA ASN A 72 1.64 -16.25 8.99
C ASN A 72 1.62 -14.71 8.86
N VAL A 73 1.77 -14.26 7.63
CA VAL A 73 1.62 -12.87 7.20
C VAL A 73 0.33 -12.77 6.39
N GLY A 74 -0.62 -11.99 6.90
CA GLY A 74 -1.83 -11.65 6.16
C GLY A 74 -1.59 -10.48 5.22
N VAL A 75 -2.08 -10.56 4.00
CA VAL A 75 -2.07 -9.45 3.04
C VAL A 75 -3.49 -9.09 2.66
N VAL A 76 -3.89 -7.86 2.97
CA VAL A 76 -5.19 -7.30 2.60
C VAL A 76 -5.00 -6.04 1.75
N GLY A 77 -5.83 -5.87 0.74
CA GLY A 77 -5.59 -4.78 -0.20
C GLY A 77 -6.32 -4.92 -1.53
N ARG A 78 -5.95 -4.05 -2.46
CA ARG A 78 -6.45 -4.04 -3.84
C ARG A 78 -5.39 -3.47 -4.77
N GLY A 79 -5.50 -3.85 -6.05
CA GLY A 79 -4.55 -3.47 -7.08
C GLY A 79 -3.27 -4.29 -7.03
N PHE A 80 -2.24 -3.82 -7.73
CA PHE A 80 -1.07 -4.65 -8.01
C PHE A 80 -0.08 -4.74 -6.86
N VAL A 81 -0.03 -3.72 -5.99
CA VAL A 81 0.90 -3.70 -4.85
C VAL A 81 0.58 -4.82 -3.85
N SER A 82 -0.70 -5.17 -3.62
CA SER A 82 -1.03 -6.30 -2.73
C SER A 82 -0.56 -7.64 -3.28
N VAL A 83 -0.67 -7.86 -4.59
CA VAL A 83 -0.13 -9.06 -5.27
C VAL A 83 1.39 -9.12 -5.13
N LEU A 84 2.08 -8.00 -5.36
CA LEU A 84 3.54 -7.91 -5.21
C LEU A 84 4.00 -8.19 -3.78
N VAL A 85 3.36 -7.57 -2.79
CA VAL A 85 3.66 -7.79 -1.37
C VAL A 85 3.51 -9.28 -1.01
N ALA A 86 2.40 -9.91 -1.43
CA ALA A 86 2.16 -11.32 -1.14
C ALA A 86 3.22 -12.23 -1.78
N LYS A 87 3.56 -11.98 -3.05
CA LYS A 87 4.62 -12.71 -3.76
C LYS A 87 5.97 -12.53 -3.10
N LEU A 88 6.36 -11.29 -2.80
CA LEU A 88 7.66 -10.98 -2.19
C LEU A 88 7.78 -11.54 -0.77
N ALA A 89 6.73 -11.45 0.04
CA ALA A 89 6.70 -12.07 1.37
C ALA A 89 6.86 -13.60 1.29
N ALA A 90 6.20 -14.25 0.32
CA ALA A 90 6.35 -15.68 0.10
C ALA A 90 7.78 -16.05 -0.35
N LEU A 91 8.37 -15.28 -1.28
CA LEU A 91 9.75 -15.47 -1.73
C LEU A 91 10.79 -15.23 -0.63
N ARG A 92 10.48 -14.37 0.35
CA ARG A 92 11.27 -14.17 1.57
C ARG A 92 11.17 -15.34 2.54
N GLY A 93 10.22 -16.26 2.36
CA GLY A 93 10.04 -17.45 3.20
C GLY A 93 8.99 -17.31 4.29
N HIS A 94 8.13 -16.29 4.24
CA HIS A 94 6.96 -16.22 5.14
C HIS A 94 5.86 -17.17 4.68
N ASN A 95 5.06 -17.69 5.62
CA ASN A 95 3.77 -18.29 5.27
C ASN A 95 2.78 -17.15 5.04
N VAL A 96 2.20 -17.05 3.85
CA VAL A 96 1.40 -15.90 3.44
C VAL A 96 0.00 -16.36 3.08
N TRP A 97 -0.99 -15.62 3.54
CA TRP A 97 -2.32 -15.65 2.94
C TRP A 97 -2.66 -14.27 2.40
N MET A 98 -3.25 -14.22 1.22
CA MET A 98 -3.69 -12.98 0.58
C MET A 98 -5.19 -13.02 0.39
N LEU A 99 -5.87 -11.97 0.87
CA LEU A 99 -7.27 -11.76 0.57
C LEU A 99 -7.41 -11.31 -0.89
N CYS A 100 -8.20 -12.03 -1.67
CA CYS A 100 -8.44 -11.73 -3.08
C CYS A 100 -9.93 -11.49 -3.36
N PRO A 101 -10.28 -10.62 -4.33
CA PRO A 101 -11.66 -10.46 -4.75
C PRO A 101 -12.20 -11.79 -5.34
N PRO A 102 -13.48 -12.14 -5.12
CA PRO A 102 -14.01 -13.41 -5.59
C PRO A 102 -13.95 -13.49 -7.13
N GLY A 103 -13.43 -14.59 -7.66
CA GLY A 103 -13.31 -14.82 -9.10
C GLY A 103 -12.11 -14.14 -9.75
N GLN A 104 -11.17 -13.58 -8.98
CA GLN A 104 -9.91 -13.00 -9.48
C GLN A 104 -8.69 -13.88 -9.19
N GLU A 105 -8.88 -15.09 -8.67
CA GLU A 105 -7.82 -16.01 -8.26
C GLU A 105 -6.92 -16.37 -9.44
N GLU A 106 -7.51 -16.71 -10.59
CA GLU A 106 -6.75 -17.03 -11.82
C GLU A 106 -5.95 -15.82 -12.32
N THR A 107 -6.56 -14.63 -12.32
CA THR A 107 -5.90 -13.37 -12.69
C THR A 107 -4.69 -13.10 -11.79
N ILE A 108 -4.88 -13.18 -10.46
CA ILE A 108 -3.82 -12.95 -9.48
C ILE A 108 -2.71 -13.99 -9.63
N THR A 109 -3.07 -15.25 -9.82
CA THR A 109 -2.09 -16.32 -10.01
C THR A 109 -1.27 -16.09 -11.28
N SER A 110 -1.89 -15.67 -12.38
CA SER A 110 -1.17 -15.33 -13.63
C SER A 110 -0.27 -14.10 -13.52
N LEU A 111 -0.54 -13.19 -12.56
CA LEU A 111 0.34 -12.07 -12.24
C LEU A 111 1.55 -12.52 -11.38
N ILE A 112 1.38 -13.58 -10.59
CA ILE A 112 2.44 -14.13 -9.74
C ILE A 112 3.40 -15.00 -10.56
N ASP A 113 2.85 -15.89 -11.39
CA ASP A 113 3.60 -16.90 -12.14
C ASP A 113 2.96 -17.12 -13.51
N ALA A 114 3.78 -17.21 -14.57
CA ALA A 114 3.26 -17.25 -15.93
C ALA A 114 2.57 -18.58 -16.23
N GLU A 115 3.02 -19.63 -15.56
CA GLU A 115 2.46 -20.98 -15.62
C GLU A 115 1.24 -21.15 -14.72
N GLY A 116 0.86 -20.12 -13.96
CA GLY A 116 -0.31 -20.15 -13.10
C GLY A 116 -0.10 -20.94 -11.81
N ASN A 117 1.14 -21.02 -11.30
CA ASN A 117 1.42 -21.66 -10.01
C ASN A 117 1.59 -20.64 -8.89
N LEU A 118 1.12 -20.99 -7.69
CA LEU A 118 1.43 -20.23 -6.48
C LEU A 118 2.66 -20.82 -5.79
N PRO A 119 3.53 -19.98 -5.17
CA PRO A 119 4.49 -20.47 -4.18
C PRO A 119 3.78 -21.35 -3.15
N SER A 120 4.42 -22.45 -2.73
CA SER A 120 3.80 -23.43 -1.82
C SER A 120 3.40 -22.87 -0.45
N ASN A 121 3.97 -21.73 -0.08
CA ASN A 121 3.73 -20.98 1.14
C ASN A 121 2.85 -19.73 0.92
N LEU A 122 2.17 -19.61 -0.22
CA LEU A 122 1.21 -18.54 -0.51
C LEU A 122 -0.18 -19.12 -0.80
N GLU A 123 -1.14 -18.80 0.06
CA GLU A 123 -2.56 -19.14 -0.09
C GLU A 123 -3.36 -17.91 -0.56
N LEU A 124 -4.22 -18.08 -1.57
CA LEU A 124 -5.22 -17.07 -1.93
C LEU A 124 -6.54 -17.41 -1.23
N ILE A 125 -7.10 -16.46 -0.49
CA ILE A 125 -8.39 -16.62 0.20
C ILE A 125 -9.37 -15.64 -0.43
N ALA A 126 -10.48 -16.14 -0.97
CA ALA A 126 -11.52 -15.31 -1.55
C ALA A 126 -12.16 -14.44 -0.46
N SER A 127 -12.44 -13.17 -0.75
CA SER A 127 -13.05 -12.27 0.24
C SER A 127 -14.49 -12.63 0.63
N SER A 128 -15.10 -13.58 -0.09
CA SER A 128 -16.38 -14.19 0.26
C SER A 128 -16.24 -15.36 1.25
N ASP A 129 -15.03 -15.87 1.46
CA ASP A 129 -14.74 -16.98 2.37
C ASP A 129 -14.36 -16.48 3.77
N SER A 130 -15.37 -16.03 4.51
CA SER A 130 -15.21 -15.53 5.88
C SER A 130 -14.61 -16.58 6.83
N GLU A 131 -14.96 -17.86 6.66
CA GLU A 131 -14.45 -18.94 7.50
C GLU A 131 -12.96 -19.19 7.24
N GLY A 132 -12.56 -19.19 5.97
CA GLY A 132 -11.17 -19.25 5.54
C GLY A 132 -10.34 -18.14 6.20
N VAL A 133 -10.80 -16.88 6.10
CA VAL A 133 -10.08 -15.75 6.73
C VAL A 133 -10.01 -15.89 8.25
N ILE A 134 -11.14 -16.14 8.93
CA ILE A 134 -11.19 -16.26 10.40
C ILE A 134 -10.25 -17.35 10.89
N SER A 135 -10.12 -18.45 10.16
CA SER A 135 -9.25 -19.55 10.56
C SER A 135 -7.75 -19.23 10.52
N ARG A 136 -7.32 -18.18 9.80
CA ARG A 136 -5.90 -17.78 9.69
C ARG A 136 -5.49 -16.65 10.63
N ILE A 137 -6.44 -15.82 11.06
CA ILE A 137 -6.18 -14.70 11.98
C ILE A 137 -5.46 -15.15 13.27
N PRO A 138 -5.81 -16.28 13.92
CA PRO A 138 -5.16 -16.70 15.16
C PRO A 138 -3.66 -16.95 15.04
N SER A 139 -3.15 -17.39 13.88
CA SER A 139 -1.70 -17.61 13.65
C SER A 139 -1.02 -16.43 12.94
N MET A 140 -1.74 -15.32 12.74
CA MET A 140 -1.19 -14.13 12.09
C MET A 140 -0.25 -13.37 13.01
N GLU A 141 1.00 -13.21 12.56
CA GLU A 141 2.03 -12.42 13.25
C GLU A 141 2.19 -11.02 12.64
N ALA A 142 1.87 -10.86 11.35
CA ALA A 142 1.82 -9.55 10.72
C ALA A 142 0.64 -9.41 9.77
N LEU A 143 0.11 -8.20 9.69
CA LEU A 143 -0.83 -7.80 8.65
C LEU A 143 -0.19 -6.73 7.77
N ILE A 144 -0.18 -6.95 6.46
CA ILE A 144 0.21 -5.94 5.48
C ILE A 144 -1.04 -5.43 4.75
N VAL A 145 -1.25 -4.12 4.81
CA VAL A 145 -2.37 -3.41 4.17
C VAL A 145 -1.85 -2.63 2.96
N ALA A 146 -2.10 -3.14 1.76
CA ALA A 146 -1.55 -2.61 0.51
C ALA A 146 -2.64 -2.21 -0.48
N VAL A 147 -2.96 -0.91 -0.57
CA VAL A 147 -4.04 -0.40 -1.42
C VAL A 147 -3.51 0.45 -2.56
N ASP A 148 -3.37 -0.15 -3.74
CA ASP A 148 -3.02 0.51 -5.00
C ASP A 148 -4.29 1.02 -5.70
N ASP A 149 -4.93 2.01 -5.06
CA ASP A 149 -6.14 2.67 -5.54
C ASP A 149 -6.17 4.15 -5.05
N GLN A 150 -7.21 4.88 -5.41
CA GLN A 150 -7.44 6.27 -4.99
C GLN A 150 -8.06 6.38 -3.59
N THR A 151 -8.56 5.28 -3.04
CA THR A 151 -9.26 5.23 -1.74
C THR A 151 -8.51 4.36 -0.74
N VAL A 152 -8.58 4.69 0.54
CA VAL A 152 -7.95 3.92 1.63
C VAL A 152 -8.74 2.65 1.96
N MET A 153 -8.13 1.73 2.71
CA MET A 153 -8.83 0.56 3.24
C MET A 153 -9.94 1.02 4.19
N ASP A 154 -11.10 0.36 4.12
CA ASP A 154 -12.22 0.63 5.01
C ASP A 154 -11.90 0.19 6.44
N GLU A 155 -12.28 1.00 7.42
CA GLU A 155 -12.08 0.70 8.84
C GLU A 155 -12.79 -0.60 9.25
N ALA A 156 -13.94 -0.92 8.67
CA ALA A 156 -14.66 -2.16 8.96
C ALA A 156 -13.87 -3.41 8.55
N VAL A 157 -13.08 -3.34 7.49
CA VAL A 157 -12.17 -4.43 7.11
C VAL A 157 -11.07 -4.57 8.16
N MET A 158 -10.48 -3.44 8.58
CA MET A 158 -9.46 -3.42 9.63
C MET A 158 -10.00 -3.96 10.96
N ASP A 159 -11.21 -3.57 11.36
CA ASP A 159 -11.90 -4.09 12.55
C ASP A 159 -12.13 -5.60 12.48
N TYR A 160 -12.47 -6.11 11.29
CA TYR A 160 -12.70 -7.53 11.07
C TYR A 160 -11.40 -8.36 11.20
N VAL A 161 -10.33 -7.99 10.48
CA VAL A 161 -9.07 -8.78 10.50
C VAL A 161 -8.21 -8.55 11.73
N LEU A 162 -8.31 -7.38 12.38
CA LEU A 162 -7.56 -7.01 13.58
C LEU A 162 -8.44 -7.05 14.84
N ASN A 163 -9.45 -7.91 14.85
CA ASN A 163 -10.26 -8.15 16.04
C ASN A 163 -9.37 -8.69 17.16
N LYS A 164 -9.32 -7.98 18.30
CA LYS A 164 -8.48 -8.33 19.45
C LYS A 164 -8.71 -9.72 20.03
N GLU A 165 -9.91 -10.27 19.88
CA GLU A 165 -10.24 -11.62 20.36
C GLU A 165 -9.62 -12.72 19.51
N LEU A 166 -9.33 -12.43 18.23
CA LEU A 166 -8.78 -13.39 17.27
C LEU A 166 -7.31 -13.11 16.95
N ALA A 167 -6.94 -11.84 16.78
CA ALA A 167 -5.64 -11.37 16.30
C ALA A 167 -4.61 -11.20 17.42
N GLY A 168 -4.66 -12.03 18.47
CA GLY A 168 -3.83 -11.88 19.67
C GLY A 168 -2.33 -12.09 19.46
N ASN A 169 -1.93 -12.68 18.33
CA ASN A 169 -0.53 -12.98 17.99
C ASN A 169 0.10 -11.94 17.05
N VAL A 170 -0.65 -10.91 16.63
CA VAL A 170 -0.13 -9.88 15.74
C VAL A 170 0.95 -9.07 16.44
N LYS A 171 2.13 -9.07 15.85
CA LYS A 171 3.33 -8.35 16.28
C LYS A 171 3.50 -7.03 15.53
N ARG A 172 3.12 -7.00 14.23
CA ARG A 172 3.31 -5.83 13.37
C ARG A 172 2.18 -5.61 12.37
N ILE A 173 1.77 -4.36 12.20
CA ILE A 173 0.85 -3.93 11.13
C ILE A 173 1.60 -2.99 10.19
N VAL A 174 1.77 -3.37 8.93
CA VAL A 174 2.42 -2.55 7.90
C VAL A 174 1.36 -2.01 6.97
N ALA A 175 1.29 -0.70 6.77
CA ALA A 175 0.28 -0.08 5.93
C ALA A 175 0.92 0.82 4.85
N MET A 176 0.45 0.67 3.62
CA MET A 176 0.77 1.59 2.54
C MET A 176 -0.10 2.84 2.68
N SER A 177 0.53 4.01 2.69
CA SER A 177 -0.16 5.30 2.68
C SER A 177 0.30 6.13 1.49
N ARG A 178 -0.54 7.07 1.05
CA ARG A 178 -0.18 8.12 0.09
C ARG A 178 -0.33 9.51 0.72
N ASN A 179 -0.41 9.59 2.05
CA ASN A 179 -0.30 10.86 2.77
C ASN A 179 1.13 11.41 2.59
N LEU A 180 1.30 12.35 1.67
CA LEU A 180 2.57 13.01 1.42
C LEU A 180 2.55 14.43 2.00
N ASN A 181 3.73 15.04 2.14
CA ASN A 181 3.94 16.33 2.81
C ASN A 181 3.28 17.56 2.16
N GLY A 182 2.53 17.34 1.08
CA GLY A 182 1.80 18.37 0.34
C GLY A 182 2.70 19.33 -0.46
N LYS A 183 4.02 19.25 -0.31
CA LYS A 183 4.96 20.03 -1.12
C LYS A 183 4.80 19.62 -2.57
N ASP A 184 4.83 20.59 -3.49
CA ASP A 184 4.76 20.35 -4.92
C ASP A 184 3.47 19.62 -5.40
N MET A 185 2.35 19.72 -4.66
CA MET A 185 1.02 19.14 -4.99
C MET A 185 -0.02 20.18 -5.45
N GLY A 186 0.44 21.21 -6.17
CA GLY A 186 -0.38 22.37 -6.56
C GLY A 186 -1.34 22.15 -7.73
N PHE A 187 -1.88 23.26 -8.27
CA PHE A 187 -2.86 23.27 -9.37
C PHE A 187 -2.41 22.48 -10.61
N ILE A 188 -1.12 22.52 -10.96
CA ILE A 188 -0.58 21.79 -12.12
C ILE A 188 -0.73 20.27 -11.93
N VAL A 189 -0.44 19.76 -10.72
CA VAL A 189 -0.56 18.33 -10.41
C VAL A 189 -2.01 17.88 -10.50
N LYS A 190 -2.93 18.65 -9.90
CA LYS A 190 -4.38 18.40 -9.97
C LYS A 190 -4.89 18.40 -11.40
N SER A 191 -4.45 19.37 -12.21
CA SER A 191 -4.83 19.46 -13.62
C SER A 191 -4.27 18.30 -14.43
N ALA A 192 -3.01 17.90 -14.19
CA ALA A 192 -2.40 16.75 -14.84
C ALA A 192 -3.13 15.44 -14.49
N LYS A 193 -3.55 15.28 -13.22
CA LYS A 193 -4.35 14.15 -12.77
C LYS A 193 -5.68 14.06 -13.51
N ALA A 194 -6.40 15.19 -13.59
CA ALA A 194 -7.71 15.25 -14.23
C ALA A 194 -7.65 15.10 -15.76
N ALA A 195 -6.62 15.65 -16.41
CA ALA A 195 -6.57 15.79 -17.86
C ALA A 195 -5.69 14.74 -18.56
N ALA A 196 -4.69 14.14 -17.89
CA ALA A 196 -3.64 13.38 -18.57
C ALA A 196 -3.31 12.02 -17.92
N ASN A 197 -3.31 11.90 -16.60
CA ASN A 197 -2.97 10.63 -15.93
C ASN A 197 -3.57 10.55 -14.51
N ASN A 198 -4.58 9.70 -14.32
CA ASN A 198 -5.26 9.49 -13.03
C ASN A 198 -4.36 8.86 -11.95
N GLU A 199 -3.23 8.25 -12.32
CA GLU A 199 -2.26 7.67 -11.38
C GLU A 199 -1.48 8.74 -10.62
N ILE A 200 -1.39 9.96 -11.18
CA ILE A 200 -0.70 11.08 -10.54
C ILE A 200 -1.35 11.37 -9.20
N TRP A 201 -0.54 11.35 -8.15
CA TRP A 201 -1.00 11.74 -6.83
C TRP A 201 -1.06 13.27 -6.70
N ASP A 202 -2.20 13.79 -6.27
CA ASP A 202 -2.46 15.23 -6.14
C ASP A 202 -2.81 15.66 -4.71
N ASN A 203 -2.66 14.73 -3.75
CA ASN A 203 -3.02 14.91 -2.35
C ASN A 203 -4.51 15.22 -2.10
N GLY A 204 -5.40 14.89 -3.04
CA GLY A 204 -6.83 15.15 -2.93
C GLY A 204 -7.53 14.42 -1.76
N ALA A 205 -7.04 13.22 -1.40
CA ALA A 205 -7.57 12.41 -0.31
C ALA A 205 -6.68 12.41 0.95
N ALA A 206 -5.87 13.46 1.15
CA ALA A 206 -4.92 13.54 2.28
C ALA A 206 -5.56 13.28 3.65
N ASN A 207 -6.78 13.78 3.86
CA ASN A 207 -7.51 13.59 5.12
C ASN A 207 -7.91 12.12 5.33
N ASP A 208 -8.32 11.43 4.26
CA ASP A 208 -8.70 10.01 4.33
C ASP A 208 -7.48 9.15 4.69
N TYR A 209 -6.32 9.46 4.11
CA TYR A 209 -5.07 8.77 4.48
C TYR A 209 -4.63 9.07 5.91
N LYS A 210 -4.78 10.31 6.40
CA LYS A 210 -4.50 10.63 7.82
C LYS A 210 -5.42 9.88 8.77
N ALA A 211 -6.71 9.78 8.43
CA ALA A 211 -7.67 9.01 9.21
C ALA A 211 -7.31 7.51 9.20
N PHE A 212 -6.95 6.98 8.03
CA PHE A 212 -6.48 5.61 7.88
C PHE A 212 -5.21 5.31 8.69
N GLU A 213 -4.20 6.18 8.63
CA GLU A 213 -2.98 6.08 9.45
C GLU A 213 -3.34 6.02 10.96
N ALA A 214 -4.23 6.91 11.42
CA ALA A 214 -4.69 6.91 12.81
C ALA A 214 -5.45 5.61 13.20
N VAL A 215 -6.20 4.99 12.27
CA VAL A 215 -6.83 3.69 12.49
C VAL A 215 -5.77 2.60 12.66
N VAL A 216 -4.75 2.56 11.80
CA VAL A 216 -3.64 1.60 11.89
C VAL A 216 -2.93 1.72 13.25
N GLU A 217 -2.55 2.93 13.65
CA GLU A 217 -1.89 3.19 14.92
C GLU A 217 -2.75 2.76 16.12
N ARG A 218 -4.04 3.10 16.09
CA ARG A 218 -4.98 2.71 17.14
C ARG A 218 -5.10 1.19 17.23
N LYS A 219 -5.22 0.48 16.11
CA LYS A 219 -5.33 -0.99 16.09
C LYS A 219 -4.07 -1.67 16.59
N ALA A 220 -2.89 -1.18 16.18
CA ALA A 220 -1.63 -1.68 16.69
C ALA A 220 -1.59 -1.56 18.23
N LYS A 221 -1.95 -0.38 18.75
CA LYS A 221 -2.02 -0.14 20.20
C LYS A 221 -3.04 -1.03 20.92
N GLU A 222 -4.21 -1.26 20.33
CA GLU A 222 -5.27 -2.13 20.91
C GLU A 222 -4.77 -3.57 21.07
N LEU A 223 -3.95 -4.05 20.12
CA LEU A 223 -3.36 -5.38 20.09
C LEU A 223 -2.05 -5.51 20.87
N GLY A 224 -1.40 -4.40 21.21
CA GLY A 224 -0.03 -4.40 21.74
C GLY A 224 1.02 -4.72 20.67
N ALA A 225 0.66 -4.52 19.40
CA ALA A 225 1.53 -4.66 18.24
C ALA A 225 2.23 -3.34 17.91
N GLU A 226 3.26 -3.40 17.07
CA GLU A 226 3.86 -2.23 16.44
C GLU A 226 3.21 -1.93 15.09
N TYR A 227 3.35 -0.70 14.61
CA TYR A 227 2.91 -0.33 13.26
C TYR A 227 4.07 0.19 12.40
N THR A 228 3.90 0.11 11.09
CA THR A 228 4.81 0.71 10.10
C THR A 228 3.97 1.36 9.01
N ILE A 229 4.19 2.66 8.76
CA ILE A 229 3.52 3.39 7.67
C ILE A 229 4.51 3.65 6.54
N ALA A 230 4.32 2.96 5.42
CA ALA A 230 5.11 3.08 4.21
C ALA A 230 4.43 4.05 3.23
N ARG A 231 4.98 5.26 3.05
CA ARG A 231 4.37 6.32 2.21
C ARG A 231 4.89 6.33 0.79
N ALA A 232 3.98 6.19 -0.17
CA ALA A 232 4.24 6.18 -1.59
C ALA A 232 3.65 7.40 -2.31
N GLY A 233 4.30 7.84 -3.39
CA GLY A 233 3.80 8.86 -4.30
C GLY A 233 2.99 8.29 -5.46
N THR A 234 3.31 8.74 -6.67
CA THR A 234 2.73 8.25 -7.93
C THR A 234 3.31 6.88 -8.24
N LEU A 235 2.47 5.85 -8.22
CA LEU A 235 2.90 4.46 -8.36
C LEU A 235 3.23 4.12 -9.83
N LYS A 236 4.40 3.53 -10.04
CA LYS A 236 4.90 3.13 -11.35
C LYS A 236 5.61 1.78 -11.33
N GLY A 237 5.78 1.18 -12.49
CA GLY A 237 6.27 -0.17 -12.64
C GLY A 237 5.38 -1.19 -11.94
N GLY A 238 5.93 -2.37 -11.72
CA GLY A 238 5.31 -3.50 -11.05
C GLY A 238 5.68 -4.86 -11.65
N GLY A 239 6.17 -4.87 -12.88
CA GLY A 239 6.50 -6.10 -13.60
C GLY A 239 7.99 -6.48 -13.56
N ALA A 240 8.26 -7.65 -14.11
CA ALA A 240 9.59 -8.25 -14.21
C ALA A 240 10.53 -7.52 -15.17
N GLY A 241 10.05 -6.56 -15.97
CA GLY A 241 10.83 -5.87 -17.00
C GLY A 241 10.77 -6.60 -18.33
N ASP A 242 11.80 -6.43 -19.17
CA ASP A 242 11.87 -7.07 -20.48
C ASP A 242 12.18 -8.57 -20.37
N VAL A 243 11.35 -9.41 -20.99
CA VAL A 243 11.40 -10.87 -20.85
C VAL A 243 12.35 -11.50 -21.85
N GLY A 244 13.17 -12.43 -21.38
CA GLY A 244 14.17 -13.12 -22.20
C GLY A 244 15.48 -12.37 -22.39
N GLU A 245 15.63 -11.20 -21.74
CA GLU A 245 16.91 -10.53 -21.58
C GLU A 245 17.57 -10.90 -20.24
N LYS A 246 18.86 -10.58 -20.08
CA LYS A 246 19.61 -10.81 -18.82
C LYS A 246 19.03 -10.05 -17.61
N ASP A 247 18.16 -9.08 -17.85
CA ASP A 247 17.72 -8.09 -16.86
C ASP A 247 16.32 -8.40 -16.29
N GLU A 248 15.69 -9.52 -16.67
CA GLU A 248 14.40 -9.95 -16.11
C GLU A 248 14.49 -10.17 -14.60
N LYS A 249 13.49 -9.65 -13.86
CA LYS A 249 13.38 -9.75 -12.40
C LYS A 249 12.16 -10.61 -12.02
N PRO A 250 12.29 -11.96 -12.04
CA PRO A 250 11.17 -12.87 -11.84
C PRO A 250 10.56 -12.80 -10.44
N GLN A 251 11.20 -12.12 -9.48
CA GLN A 251 10.61 -11.83 -8.18
C GLN A 251 9.40 -10.89 -8.23
N TYR A 252 9.24 -10.11 -9.30
CA TYR A 252 8.11 -9.18 -9.50
C TYR A 252 7.01 -9.80 -10.36
N MET A 253 5.94 -9.06 -10.69
CA MET A 253 4.84 -9.63 -11.46
C MET A 253 5.28 -10.03 -12.87
N THR A 254 4.61 -11.04 -13.42
CA THR A 254 4.83 -11.49 -14.80
C THR A 254 4.46 -10.40 -15.82
N ASN A 255 4.76 -10.65 -17.08
CA ASN A 255 4.32 -9.80 -18.19
C ASN A 255 2.80 -9.63 -18.30
N LYS A 256 2.02 -10.49 -17.61
CA LYS A 256 0.58 -10.30 -17.53
C LYS A 256 0.21 -8.93 -16.97
N PHE A 257 1.04 -8.39 -16.07
CA PHE A 257 0.91 -7.03 -15.56
C PHE A 257 0.84 -6.02 -16.71
N TYR A 258 1.79 -6.09 -17.64
CA TYR A 258 1.85 -5.18 -18.79
C TYR A 258 0.61 -5.32 -19.67
N GLU A 259 0.18 -6.55 -19.98
CA GLU A 259 -1.05 -6.81 -20.76
C GLU A 259 -2.31 -6.22 -20.13
N MET A 260 -2.39 -6.24 -18.79
CA MET A 260 -3.54 -5.72 -18.05
C MET A 260 -3.54 -4.19 -17.92
N THR A 261 -2.41 -3.54 -18.11
CA THR A 261 -2.33 -2.08 -18.12
C THR A 261 -2.70 -1.49 -19.49
N LYS A 262 -3.22 -0.25 -19.51
CA LYS A 262 -3.59 0.43 -20.78
C LYS A 262 -2.37 0.53 -21.70
N LYS A 263 -2.54 0.36 -23.02
CA LYS A 263 -1.43 0.33 -24.01
C LYS A 263 -0.40 1.48 -23.89
N ASP A 264 -0.84 2.71 -23.67
CA ASP A 264 0.09 3.84 -23.49
C ASP A 264 0.80 3.76 -22.14
N ILE A 265 0.08 3.33 -21.09
CA ILE A 265 0.62 3.10 -19.74
C ILE A 265 1.62 1.94 -19.77
N LEU A 266 1.34 0.87 -20.50
CA LEU A 266 2.20 -0.32 -20.67
C LEU A 266 3.63 0.08 -21.02
N THR A 267 3.79 0.94 -22.03
CA THR A 267 5.13 1.37 -22.47
C THR A 267 5.87 2.12 -21.35
N TRP A 268 5.18 2.97 -20.59
CA TRP A 268 5.81 3.72 -19.49
C TRP A 268 6.09 2.85 -18.27
N GLN A 269 5.18 1.94 -17.91
CA GLN A 269 5.40 1.02 -16.79
C GLN A 269 6.57 0.09 -17.08
N LEU A 270 6.64 -0.49 -18.28
CA LEU A 270 7.74 -1.32 -18.72
C LEU A 270 9.07 -0.55 -18.72
N LEU A 271 9.11 0.63 -19.34
CA LEU A 271 10.33 1.44 -19.37
C LEU A 271 10.77 1.89 -17.97
N PHE A 272 9.83 2.10 -17.06
CA PHE A 272 10.14 2.39 -15.66
C PHE A 272 10.74 1.17 -14.97
N ASP A 273 10.13 -0.01 -15.11
CA ASP A 273 10.65 -1.27 -14.57
C ASP A 273 12.04 -1.63 -15.12
N CYS A 274 12.35 -1.30 -16.38
CA CYS A 274 13.67 -1.55 -16.97
C CYS A 274 14.76 -0.56 -16.52
N ASN A 275 14.40 0.62 -16.00
CA ASN A 275 15.37 1.70 -15.72
C ASN A 275 15.40 2.16 -14.25
N VAL A 276 14.36 1.87 -13.47
CA VAL A 276 14.13 2.44 -12.14
C VAL A 276 13.62 1.39 -11.16
N ARG A 277 14.56 0.65 -10.59
CA ARG A 277 14.36 -0.35 -9.53
C ARG A 277 15.04 0.02 -8.21
N GLY A 278 15.92 1.02 -8.23
CA GLY A 278 16.53 1.55 -7.02
C GLY A 278 15.49 2.20 -6.10
N VAL A 279 15.76 2.13 -4.80
CA VAL A 279 14.86 2.62 -3.76
C VAL A 279 15.62 3.51 -2.79
N LYS A 280 15.02 4.65 -2.47
CA LYS A 280 15.45 5.53 -1.39
C LYS A 280 14.39 5.56 -0.30
N LEU A 281 14.80 5.29 0.94
CA LEU A 281 13.97 5.49 2.12
C LEU A 281 14.26 6.86 2.73
N THR A 282 13.25 7.50 3.30
CA THR A 282 13.44 8.75 4.05
C THR A 282 12.47 8.75 5.23
N LYS A 283 12.98 8.99 6.43
CA LYS A 283 12.17 9.01 7.66
C LYS A 283 11.09 10.08 7.61
N GLY A 284 9.87 9.76 8.05
CA GLY A 284 8.79 10.73 8.24
C GLY A 284 7.96 11.05 7.01
N ASP A 285 7.37 12.25 7.00
CA ASP A 285 6.56 12.80 5.91
C ASP A 285 7.40 13.65 4.93
N VAL A 286 7.97 13.01 3.91
CA VAL A 286 9.16 13.57 3.22
C VAL A 286 9.13 13.52 1.70
N LEU A 287 8.21 12.79 1.06
CA LEU A 287 8.19 12.79 -0.41
C LEU A 287 7.45 14.03 -0.94
N PRO A 288 8.15 14.94 -1.64
CA PRO A 288 7.47 16.01 -2.36
C PRO A 288 6.69 15.42 -3.53
N GLY A 289 5.66 16.13 -3.97
CA GLY A 289 4.96 15.84 -5.21
C GLY A 289 5.80 16.06 -6.46
N PRO A 290 5.27 15.66 -7.63
CA PRO A 290 5.96 15.82 -8.89
C PRO A 290 6.03 17.28 -9.38
N GLY A 291 5.29 18.20 -8.74
CA GLY A 291 5.35 19.64 -9.00
C GLY A 291 5.03 20.01 -10.45
N GLY A 292 5.73 21.00 -10.97
CA GLY A 292 5.61 21.42 -12.38
C GLY A 292 5.99 20.34 -13.39
N LYS A 293 6.58 19.22 -12.94
CA LYS A 293 6.94 18.08 -13.80
C LYS A 293 5.85 17.01 -13.84
N ALA A 294 4.71 17.15 -13.16
CA ALA A 294 3.65 16.12 -13.12
C ALA A 294 3.22 15.57 -14.49
N ILE A 295 3.12 16.42 -15.50
CA ILE A 295 2.78 16.00 -16.88
C ILE A 295 3.90 15.15 -17.50
N LEU A 296 5.15 15.43 -17.13
CA LEU A 296 6.34 14.72 -17.60
C LEU A 296 6.62 13.46 -16.78
N THR A 297 6.38 13.49 -15.46
CA THR A 297 6.55 12.32 -14.59
C THR A 297 5.58 11.22 -14.99
N ALA A 298 4.37 11.52 -15.49
CA ALA A 298 3.48 10.51 -16.07
C ALA A 298 4.13 9.60 -17.13
N LYS A 299 5.20 10.07 -17.80
CA LYS A 299 5.95 9.36 -18.84
C LYS A 299 7.44 9.21 -18.52
N ALA A 300 7.85 9.52 -17.30
CA ALA A 300 9.26 9.50 -16.95
C ALA A 300 9.76 8.05 -16.88
N VAL A 301 10.84 7.80 -17.63
CA VAL A 301 11.58 6.53 -17.67
C VAL A 301 12.77 6.53 -16.70
N LYS A 302 12.90 7.57 -15.88
CA LYS A 302 13.96 7.79 -14.89
C LYS A 302 13.33 8.12 -13.54
N ALA A 303 14.10 7.94 -12.47
CA ALA A 303 13.72 8.35 -11.14
C ALA A 303 13.32 9.82 -11.14
N SER A 304 12.20 10.12 -10.47
CA SER A 304 11.62 11.45 -10.43
C SER A 304 10.94 11.66 -9.10
N ALA A 305 11.03 12.90 -8.61
CA ALA A 305 10.40 13.29 -7.36
C ALA A 305 8.89 13.07 -7.41
N GLY A 306 8.34 12.56 -6.31
CA GLY A 306 6.91 12.28 -6.18
C GLY A 306 6.42 11.01 -6.86
N ASP A 307 7.31 10.24 -7.50
CA ASP A 307 7.02 8.88 -7.95
C ASP A 307 7.44 7.86 -6.89
N THR A 308 6.95 6.63 -7.02
CA THR A 308 7.37 5.47 -6.24
C THR A 308 7.22 4.22 -7.12
N SER A 309 8.22 3.33 -7.11
CA SER A 309 8.09 2.03 -7.77
C SER A 309 7.12 1.13 -6.99
N ARG A 310 6.15 0.48 -7.66
CA ARG A 310 5.28 -0.55 -7.07
C ARG A 310 6.11 -1.70 -6.49
N CYS A 311 7.17 -2.10 -7.19
CA CYS A 311 8.13 -3.08 -6.69
C CYS A 311 8.86 -2.57 -5.45
N GLY A 312 9.33 -1.32 -5.49
CA GLY A 312 10.08 -0.73 -4.37
C GLY A 312 9.24 -0.55 -3.09
N ILE A 313 7.99 -0.09 -3.20
CA ILE A 313 7.10 0.00 -2.04
C ILE A 313 6.74 -1.37 -1.49
N ALA A 314 6.45 -2.35 -2.36
CA ALA A 314 6.12 -3.70 -1.91
C ALA A 314 7.29 -4.36 -1.17
N ASP A 315 8.51 -4.26 -1.71
CA ASP A 315 9.73 -4.79 -1.09
C ASP A 315 10.03 -4.09 0.24
N ALA A 316 9.93 -2.75 0.29
CA ALA A 316 10.09 -2.01 1.54
C ALA A 316 9.07 -2.42 2.61
N MET A 317 7.80 -2.63 2.24
CA MET A 317 6.77 -3.09 3.17
C MET A 317 7.08 -4.47 3.73
N VAL A 318 7.45 -5.43 2.88
CA VAL A 318 7.81 -6.79 3.32
C VAL A 318 9.05 -6.77 4.19
N ARG A 319 10.13 -6.10 3.75
CA ARG A 319 11.39 -6.04 4.48
C ARG A 319 11.26 -5.35 5.82
N SER A 320 10.36 -4.36 5.94
CA SER A 320 10.11 -3.70 7.23
C SER A 320 9.68 -4.66 8.34
N LEU A 321 9.17 -5.86 8.03
CA LEU A 321 8.89 -6.90 9.03
C LEU A 321 10.15 -7.44 9.73
N GLU A 322 11.28 -7.44 9.03
CA GLU A 322 12.55 -8.02 9.49
C GLU A 322 13.39 -7.03 10.32
N PHE A 323 13.05 -5.74 10.31
CA PHE A 323 13.82 -4.69 11.00
C PHE A 323 13.12 -4.13 12.23
N GLU A 324 13.83 -4.05 13.34
CA GLU A 324 13.33 -3.40 14.57
C GLU A 324 13.15 -1.89 14.39
N SER A 325 14.03 -1.24 13.62
CA SER A 325 13.98 0.21 13.36
C SER A 325 12.73 0.65 12.60
N ALA A 326 11.99 -0.28 12.00
CA ALA A 326 10.74 0.01 11.29
C ALA A 326 9.49 -0.05 12.19
N GLY A 327 9.63 -0.47 13.46
CA GLY A 327 8.53 -0.51 14.43
C GLY A 327 8.11 0.87 14.92
N ASN A 328 6.81 1.14 14.96
CA ASN A 328 6.18 2.42 15.31
C ASN A 328 6.78 3.61 14.52
N MET A 329 7.01 3.39 13.23
CA MET A 329 7.71 4.31 12.34
C MET A 329 6.91 4.57 11.07
N ASP A 330 7.02 5.79 10.56
CA ASP A 330 6.62 6.15 9.21
C ASP A 330 7.83 6.54 8.36
N PHE A 331 7.82 6.14 7.08
CA PHE A 331 8.86 6.52 6.13
C PHE A 331 8.30 6.67 4.71
N GLY A 332 8.92 7.55 3.93
CA GLY A 332 8.67 7.73 2.51
C GLY A 332 9.57 6.86 1.63
N ILE A 333 9.02 6.36 0.52
CA ILE A 333 9.71 5.54 -0.46
C ILE A 333 9.80 6.29 -1.80
N GLY A 334 10.99 6.74 -2.15
CA GLY A 334 11.29 7.37 -3.44
C GLY A 334 12.05 6.44 -4.39
N PRO A 335 11.99 6.67 -5.71
CA PRO A 335 12.79 5.95 -6.67
C PRO A 335 14.23 6.46 -6.66
N GLU A 336 15.15 5.55 -7.01
CA GLU A 336 16.53 5.86 -7.35
C GLU A 336 16.86 5.25 -8.72
N ASP A 337 17.67 5.95 -9.52
CA ASP A 337 18.07 5.48 -10.84
C ASP A 337 18.97 4.26 -10.68
N SER A 338 18.41 3.08 -10.93
CA SER A 338 19.13 1.81 -10.96
C SER A 338 18.30 0.80 -11.75
N ARG A 339 18.95 -0.07 -12.52
CA ARG A 339 18.30 -1.21 -13.17
C ARG A 339 18.14 -2.40 -12.24
N GLU A 340 18.95 -2.45 -11.19
CA GLU A 340 18.93 -3.50 -10.19
C GLU A 340 18.15 -3.04 -8.96
N PRO A 341 17.32 -3.91 -8.37
CA PRO A 341 16.75 -3.64 -7.06
C PRO A 341 17.85 -3.66 -5.99
N PRO A 342 17.63 -3.02 -4.83
CA PRO A 342 18.62 -3.07 -3.75
C PRO A 342 18.84 -4.51 -3.28
N SER A 343 20.10 -4.85 -3.07
CA SER A 343 20.55 -6.09 -2.43
C SER A 343 20.19 -6.12 -0.94
N ASP A 344 20.29 -7.28 -0.30
CA ASP A 344 19.99 -7.42 1.13
C ASP A 344 20.84 -6.47 2.01
N ALA A 345 22.13 -6.34 1.72
CA ALA A 345 23.02 -5.42 2.44
C ALA A 345 22.67 -3.93 2.22
N GLU A 346 22.19 -3.58 1.03
CA GLU A 346 21.70 -2.22 0.76
C GLU A 346 20.39 -1.96 1.50
N TRP A 347 19.49 -2.93 1.58
CA TRP A 347 18.27 -2.82 2.38
C TRP A 347 18.55 -2.67 3.88
N GLU A 348 19.49 -3.44 4.42
CA GLU A 348 19.96 -3.26 5.81
C GLU A 348 20.47 -1.83 6.03
N THR A 349 21.27 -1.32 5.09
CA THR A 349 21.77 0.06 5.14
C THR A 349 20.62 1.06 5.10
N LEU A 350 19.67 0.92 4.17
CA LEU A 350 18.52 1.81 4.03
C LEU A 350 17.69 1.87 5.33
N PHE A 351 17.35 0.72 5.92
CA PHE A 351 16.57 0.67 7.16
C PHE A 351 17.35 1.09 8.41
N SER A 352 18.69 0.97 8.42
CA SER A 352 19.53 1.47 9.51
C SER A 352 19.61 3.00 9.55
N THR A 353 19.32 3.66 8.43
CA THR A 353 19.36 5.14 8.32
C THR A 353 18.02 5.83 8.62
N LEU A 354 16.95 5.07 8.87
CA LEU A 354 15.63 5.59 9.21
C LEU A 354 15.54 6.06 10.66
#